data_AF-A0A3C1SP70-F1
#
_entry.id   AF-A0A3C1SP70-F1
#
_cell.length_a   1.000
_cell.length_b   1.000
_cell.length_c   1.000
_cell.angle_alpha   90.00
_cell.angle_beta   90.00
_cell.angle_gamma   90.00
#
_symmetry.space_group_name_H-M   'P 1'
#
loop_
_entity.id
_entity.type
_entity.pdbx_description
1 polymer ?
#
loop_
_entity_poly.entity_id
_entity_poly.type
_entity_poly.pdbx_seq_one_letter_code
_entity_poly.pdbx_strand_id
1 'polypeptide(L)'
;MTPYSFQKSTAMTIPVWRALFCLLGALVCTVSWAVEDINALARALLNSARDLPFPQQWANYQVYAYHTLDQEAFQRPYQNAINELPAAIKRGDGPWLAPMKMTSALNRFISTPLGEFIYISGCQPHHCGNNAAVIFDPASGKLALLLEKTVGTARKGPRSWLAGDYTPAMAALLKVVRAAEKQGHGRLPLPLKAQSATAAAAVQMNPTRVKSDARKPLGPLLFQQHIITVHQ
;
A
#
# COMPACT_ATOMS: atom_id res chain seq x y z
N MET A 1 -57.78 6.94 59.55
CA MET A 1 -56.44 7.53 59.38
C MET A 1 -55.41 6.40 59.31
N THR A 2 -55.00 6.03 58.10
CA THR A 2 -53.66 5.60 57.64
C THR A 2 -53.84 5.11 56.18
N PRO A 3 -53.14 5.71 55.20
CA PRO A 3 -53.43 5.49 53.79
C PRO A 3 -52.60 4.33 53.21
N TYR A 4 -53.22 3.53 52.34
CA TYR A 4 -52.53 2.62 51.43
C TYR A 4 -51.87 3.42 50.31
N SER A 5 -50.55 3.29 50.16
CA SER A 5 -49.75 3.96 49.13
C SER A 5 -49.81 3.18 47.81
N PHE A 6 -50.15 3.91 46.74
CA PHE A 6 -50.15 3.42 45.37
C PHE A 6 -48.71 3.47 44.82
N GLN A 7 -48.09 2.32 44.58
CA GLN A 7 -46.73 2.24 44.03
C GLN A 7 -46.79 2.46 42.51
N LYS A 8 -46.40 3.65 42.07
CA LYS A 8 -46.34 4.04 40.65
C LYS A 8 -45.02 3.53 40.06
N SER A 9 -45.06 2.46 39.25
CA SER A 9 -43.91 2.05 38.43
C SER A 9 -43.65 3.09 37.34
N THR A 10 -42.61 3.90 37.53
CA THR A 10 -42.03 4.72 36.46
C THR A 10 -41.07 3.86 35.63
N ALA A 11 -41.55 3.35 34.50
CA ALA A 11 -40.68 2.83 33.46
C ALA A 11 -39.84 3.98 32.92
N MET A 12 -38.53 3.95 33.19
CA MET A 12 -37.56 4.92 32.72
C MET A 12 -37.28 4.66 31.24
N THR A 13 -38.08 5.22 30.34
CA THR A 13 -37.81 5.24 28.91
C THR A 13 -36.65 6.19 28.63
N ILE A 14 -35.44 5.65 28.53
CA ILE A 14 -34.27 6.40 28.09
C ILE A 14 -34.50 6.79 26.61
N PRO A 15 -34.48 8.09 26.25
CA PRO A 15 -34.75 8.51 24.89
C PRO A 15 -33.63 7.99 23.96
N VAL A 16 -34.03 7.21 22.95
CA VAL A 16 -33.19 6.54 21.93
C VAL A 16 -32.11 7.46 21.33
N TRP A 17 -32.37 8.76 21.27
CA TRP A 17 -31.43 9.78 20.80
C TRP A 17 -30.16 9.89 21.66
N ARG A 18 -30.24 9.71 22.99
CA ARG A 18 -29.06 9.73 23.87
C ARG A 18 -28.16 8.52 23.64
N ALA A 19 -28.75 7.34 23.38
CA ALA A 19 -28.00 6.14 23.04
C ALA A 19 -27.31 6.29 21.66
N LEU A 20 -27.98 6.92 20.68
CA LEU A 20 -27.42 7.17 19.36
C LEU A 20 -26.22 8.13 19.40
N PHE A 21 -26.29 9.20 20.20
CA PHE A 21 -25.17 10.12 20.39
C PHE A 21 -23.98 9.50 21.14
N CYS A 22 -24.23 8.64 22.13
CA CYS A 22 -23.17 7.89 22.79
C CYS A 22 -22.48 6.89 21.85
N LEU A 23 -23.24 6.23 20.97
CA LEU A 23 -22.69 5.32 19.97
C LEU A 23 -21.89 6.05 18.88
N LEU A 24 -22.35 7.23 18.44
CA LEU A 24 -21.59 8.09 17.52
C LEU A 24 -20.31 8.64 18.16
N GLY A 25 -20.35 9.06 19.43
CA GLY A 25 -19.17 9.51 20.17
C GLY A 25 -18.16 8.39 20.41
N ALA A 26 -18.61 7.18 20.75
CA ALA A 26 -17.75 6.01 20.87
C ALA A 26 -17.12 5.60 19.53
N LEU A 27 -17.86 5.71 18.43
CA LEU A 27 -17.35 5.42 17.09
C LEU A 27 -16.20 6.38 16.73
N VAL A 28 -16.32 7.68 17.03
CA VAL A 28 -15.27 8.69 16.79
C VAL A 28 -14.01 8.41 17.64
N CYS A 29 -14.16 7.95 18.88
CA CYS A 29 -13.01 7.60 19.71
C CYS A 29 -12.26 6.36 19.21
N THR A 30 -12.92 5.37 18.62
CA THR A 30 -12.24 4.14 18.14
C THR A 30 -11.38 4.35 16.89
N VAL A 31 -11.67 5.37 16.06
CA VAL A 31 -10.90 5.65 14.83
C VAL A 31 -9.57 6.34 15.13
N SER A 32 -9.47 7.07 16.23
CA SER A 32 -8.26 7.81 16.62
C SER A 32 -7.09 6.86 16.95
N TRP A 33 -7.35 5.73 17.61
CA TRP A 33 -6.31 4.77 18.00
C TRP A 33 -5.65 4.07 16.80
N ALA A 34 -6.39 3.81 15.71
CA ALA A 34 -5.85 3.15 14.52
C ALA A 34 -4.92 4.06 13.70
N VAL A 35 -5.14 5.38 13.73
CA VAL A 35 -4.29 6.36 13.05
C VAL A 35 -3.00 6.60 13.85
N GLU A 36 -3.08 6.58 15.17
CA GLU A 36 -1.92 6.70 16.05
C GLU A 36 -0.93 5.54 15.87
N ASP A 37 -1.45 4.33 15.66
CA ASP A 37 -0.67 3.11 15.45
C ASP A 37 0.13 3.14 14.12
N ILE A 38 -0.46 3.61 13.02
CA ILE A 38 0.23 3.76 11.73
C ILE A 38 1.32 4.85 11.81
N ASN A 39 1.06 5.94 12.52
CA ASN A 39 2.02 7.03 12.69
C ASN A 39 3.21 6.60 13.56
N ALA A 40 2.93 5.85 14.63
CA ALA A 40 3.95 5.26 15.49
C ALA A 40 4.80 4.25 14.70
N LEU A 41 4.15 3.37 13.92
CA LEU A 41 4.83 2.40 13.07
C LEU A 41 5.71 3.07 12.01
N ALA A 42 5.21 4.11 11.33
CA ALA A 42 5.99 4.85 10.33
C ALA A 42 7.25 5.49 10.94
N ARG A 43 7.14 6.08 12.14
CA ARG A 43 8.29 6.64 12.87
C ARG A 43 9.27 5.54 13.31
N ALA A 44 8.75 4.42 13.83
CA ALA A 44 9.57 3.28 14.23
C ALA A 44 10.37 2.72 13.03
N LEU A 45 9.73 2.63 11.87
CA LEU A 45 10.36 2.21 10.62
C LEU A 45 11.42 3.22 10.14
N LEU A 46 11.17 4.52 10.22
CA LEU A 46 12.21 5.54 9.91
C LEU A 46 13.47 5.39 10.76
N ASN A 47 13.30 5.03 12.04
CA ASN A 47 14.41 4.86 12.97
C ASN A 47 15.18 3.56 12.75
N SER A 48 14.53 2.51 12.24
CA SER A 48 15.08 1.15 12.20
C SER A 48 15.42 0.65 10.80
N ALA A 49 14.74 1.14 9.76
CA ALA A 49 15.00 0.74 8.38
C ALA A 49 16.33 1.27 7.87
N ARG A 50 17.06 0.44 7.12
CA ARG A 50 18.38 0.74 6.57
C ARG A 50 18.45 0.33 5.12
N ASP A 51 18.98 1.20 4.28
CA ASP A 51 19.48 0.77 2.98
C ASP A 51 20.80 0.05 3.15
N LEU A 52 20.87 -1.18 2.70
CA LEU A 52 22.07 -2.01 2.74
C LEU A 52 22.47 -2.42 1.32
N PRO A 53 23.73 -2.86 1.11
CA PRO A 53 24.09 -3.58 -0.10
C PRO A 53 23.24 -4.83 -0.26
N PHE A 54 22.97 -5.24 -1.50
CA PHE A 54 22.25 -6.49 -1.76
C PHE A 54 23.09 -7.68 -1.25
N PRO A 55 22.53 -8.56 -0.40
CA PRO A 55 23.19 -9.81 -0.07
C PRO A 55 23.21 -10.73 -1.29
N GLN A 56 24.15 -11.68 -1.31
CA GLN A 56 24.39 -12.57 -2.46
C GLN A 56 23.12 -13.27 -2.95
N GLN A 57 22.28 -13.74 -2.03
CA GLN A 57 21.03 -14.43 -2.33
C GLN A 57 20.00 -13.58 -3.09
N TRP A 58 20.15 -12.26 -3.10
CA TRP A 58 19.25 -11.31 -3.78
C TRP A 58 19.97 -10.39 -4.78
N ALA A 59 21.21 -10.73 -5.14
CA ALA A 59 22.02 -9.91 -6.04
C ALA A 59 21.37 -9.70 -7.43
N ASN A 60 20.57 -10.66 -7.90
CA ASN A 60 19.77 -10.58 -9.12
C ASN A 60 18.71 -9.47 -9.11
N TYR A 61 18.36 -8.92 -7.94
CA TYR A 61 17.45 -7.79 -7.81
C TYR A 61 18.16 -6.44 -7.82
N GLN A 62 19.50 -6.39 -7.86
CA GLN A 62 20.28 -5.16 -8.01
C GLN A 62 20.29 -4.67 -9.47
N VAL A 63 19.09 -4.41 -10.01
CA VAL A 63 18.87 -4.04 -11.40
C VAL A 63 17.95 -2.83 -11.47
N TYR A 64 17.69 -2.35 -12.68
CA TYR A 64 16.63 -1.35 -12.92
C TYR A 64 15.25 -2.03 -12.90
N ALA A 65 14.21 -1.23 -12.70
CA ALA A 65 12.83 -1.69 -12.56
C ALA A 65 12.40 -2.70 -13.65
N TYR A 66 12.67 -2.39 -14.91
CA TYR A 66 12.33 -3.25 -16.06
C TYR A 66 12.85 -4.68 -15.91
N HIS A 67 14.13 -4.85 -15.56
CA HIS A 67 14.79 -6.15 -15.40
C HIS A 67 14.36 -6.92 -14.16
N THR A 68 13.60 -6.29 -13.25
CA THR A 68 13.07 -7.00 -12.08
C THR A 68 11.97 -7.98 -12.46
N LEU A 69 11.30 -7.76 -13.60
CA LEU A 69 10.30 -8.67 -14.16
C LEU A 69 10.89 -9.99 -14.67
N ASP A 70 12.21 -10.03 -14.91
CA ASP A 70 12.91 -11.27 -15.27
C ASP A 70 12.94 -12.27 -14.10
N GLN A 71 12.65 -11.80 -12.88
CA GLN A 71 12.57 -12.63 -11.68
C GLN A 71 11.15 -13.15 -11.49
N GLU A 72 10.94 -14.46 -11.72
CA GLU A 72 9.61 -15.09 -11.64
C GLU A 72 8.91 -14.85 -10.30
N ALA A 73 9.68 -14.88 -9.21
CA ALA A 73 9.18 -14.64 -7.85
C ALA A 73 8.59 -13.23 -7.67
N PHE A 74 9.04 -12.25 -8.46
CA PHE A 74 8.52 -10.88 -8.46
C PHE A 74 7.41 -10.68 -9.49
N GLN A 75 7.55 -11.26 -10.68
CA GLN A 75 6.68 -11.02 -11.83
C GLN A 75 5.20 -11.27 -11.52
N ARG A 76 4.88 -12.42 -10.89
CA ARG A 76 3.48 -12.79 -10.62
C ARG A 76 2.83 -11.88 -9.54
N PRO A 77 3.44 -11.66 -8.35
CA PRO A 77 2.92 -10.71 -7.38
C PRO A 77 2.71 -9.30 -7.97
N TYR A 78 3.64 -8.84 -8.81
CA TYR A 78 3.55 -7.54 -9.45
C TYR A 78 2.36 -7.44 -10.41
N GLN A 79 2.20 -8.44 -11.29
CA GLN A 79 1.08 -8.49 -12.23
C GLN A 79 -0.27 -8.57 -11.51
N ASN A 80 -0.36 -9.31 -10.39
CA ASN A 80 -1.55 -9.37 -9.55
C ASN A 80 -1.89 -7.98 -8.98
N ALA A 81 -0.90 -7.27 -8.44
CA ALA A 81 -1.10 -5.91 -7.92
C ALA A 81 -1.57 -4.92 -9.01
N ILE A 82 -1.06 -5.02 -10.24
CA ILE A 82 -1.55 -4.21 -11.37
C ILE A 82 -2.99 -4.57 -11.72
N ASN A 83 -3.33 -5.85 -11.72
CA ASN A 83 -4.67 -6.32 -12.08
C ASN A 83 -5.75 -5.84 -11.09
N GLU A 84 -5.39 -5.64 -9.83
CA GLU A 84 -6.26 -5.04 -8.82
C GLU A 84 -6.60 -3.58 -9.12
N LEU A 85 -5.72 -2.82 -9.81
CA LEU A 85 -5.94 -1.40 -10.07
C LEU A 85 -7.27 -1.14 -10.82
N PRO A 86 -7.92 0.02 -10.58
CA PRO A 86 -9.15 0.38 -11.27
C PRO A 86 -8.99 0.34 -12.79
N ALA A 87 -10.05 -0.05 -13.52
CA ALA A 87 -10.02 -0.16 -14.98
C ALA A 87 -9.58 1.13 -15.69
N ALA A 88 -9.92 2.30 -15.13
CA ALA A 88 -9.46 3.59 -15.67
C ALA A 88 -7.93 3.76 -15.56
N ILE A 89 -7.34 3.30 -14.46
CA ILE A 89 -5.89 3.33 -14.23
C ILE A 89 -5.21 2.31 -15.15
N LYS A 90 -5.73 1.08 -15.25
CA LYS A 90 -5.16 0.07 -16.16
C LYS A 90 -5.14 0.54 -17.62
N ARG A 91 -6.19 1.23 -18.07
CA ARG A 91 -6.24 1.80 -19.43
C ARG A 91 -5.24 2.93 -19.65
N GLY A 92 -5.06 3.82 -18.67
CA GLY A 92 -4.20 4.99 -18.82
C GLY A 92 -2.72 4.74 -18.52
N ASP A 93 -2.44 3.99 -17.45
CA ASP A 93 -1.10 3.80 -16.88
C ASP A 93 -0.55 2.38 -17.13
N GLY A 94 -1.40 1.42 -17.48
CA GLY A 94 -1.00 0.04 -17.78
C GLY A 94 0.12 -0.10 -18.82
N PRO A 95 0.14 0.66 -19.93
CA PRO A 95 1.17 0.51 -20.97
C PRO A 95 2.61 0.75 -20.50
N TRP A 96 2.81 1.60 -19.49
CA TRP A 96 4.14 1.84 -18.91
C TRP A 96 4.35 1.06 -17.60
N LEU A 97 3.28 0.90 -16.81
CA LEU A 97 3.33 0.22 -15.52
C LEU A 97 3.52 -1.28 -15.69
N ALA A 98 2.68 -1.96 -16.47
CA ALA A 98 2.73 -3.43 -16.62
C ALA A 98 4.09 -3.97 -17.08
N PRO A 99 4.75 -3.40 -18.10
CA PRO A 99 6.10 -3.83 -18.48
C PRO A 99 7.21 -3.15 -17.66
N MET A 100 6.89 -2.37 -16.62
CA MET A 100 7.86 -1.57 -15.86
C MET A 100 8.77 -0.69 -16.73
N LYS A 101 8.23 -0.15 -17.83
CA LYS A 101 8.90 0.81 -18.70
C LYS A 101 8.88 2.20 -18.06
N MET A 102 9.64 2.35 -16.98
CA MET A 102 9.71 3.55 -16.16
C MET A 102 11.12 4.14 -16.17
N THR A 103 11.22 5.46 -16.00
CA THR A 103 12.48 6.09 -15.64
C THR A 103 12.72 5.82 -14.16
N SER A 104 13.64 4.91 -13.84
CA SER A 104 13.92 4.43 -12.48
C SER A 104 15.40 4.56 -12.12
N ALA A 105 15.68 4.72 -10.82
CA ALA A 105 16.99 4.41 -10.27
C ALA A 105 17.20 2.89 -10.17
N LEU A 106 18.41 2.48 -9.78
CA LEU A 106 18.64 1.09 -9.36
C LEU A 106 17.77 0.76 -8.15
N ASN A 107 17.30 -0.49 -8.09
CA ASN A 107 16.58 -1.01 -6.96
C ASN A 107 17.40 -0.88 -5.67
N ARG A 108 16.70 -0.83 -4.55
CA ARG A 108 17.28 -0.67 -3.23
C ARG A 108 16.94 -1.88 -2.36
N PHE A 109 17.90 -2.30 -1.56
CA PHE A 109 17.70 -3.33 -0.57
C PHE A 109 17.52 -2.69 0.81
N ILE A 110 16.38 -2.93 1.44
CA ILE A 110 15.97 -2.30 2.69
C ILE A 110 15.79 -3.38 3.75
N SER A 111 16.58 -3.31 4.81
CA SER A 111 16.46 -4.19 5.97
C SER A 111 15.80 -3.47 7.14
N THR A 112 14.90 -4.17 7.82
CA THR A 112 14.16 -3.68 8.99
C THR A 112 14.03 -4.82 10.02
N PRO A 113 13.68 -4.54 11.28
CA PRO A 113 13.33 -5.58 12.25
C PRO A 113 12.14 -6.47 11.84
N LEU A 114 11.34 -6.03 10.86
CA LEU A 114 10.14 -6.74 10.39
C LEU A 114 10.41 -7.58 9.14
N GLY A 115 11.62 -7.51 8.58
CA GLY A 115 11.97 -8.23 7.36
C GLY A 115 12.87 -7.42 6.44
N GLU A 116 13.17 -8.07 5.32
CA GLU A 116 14.12 -7.62 4.30
C GLU A 116 13.36 -7.46 2.98
N PHE A 117 13.56 -6.31 2.33
CA PHE A 117 12.67 -5.86 1.27
C PHE A 117 13.45 -5.29 0.09
N ILE A 118 12.90 -5.49 -1.10
CA ILE A 118 13.36 -4.86 -2.33
C ILE A 118 12.45 -3.68 -2.62
N TYR A 119 13.02 -2.48 -2.66
CA TYR A 119 12.33 -1.26 -3.01
C TYR A 119 12.65 -0.87 -4.45
N ILE A 120 11.58 -0.62 -5.22
CA ILE A 120 11.66 -0.26 -6.64
C ILE A 120 10.82 0.99 -6.81
N SER A 121 11.38 2.03 -7.45
CA SER A 121 10.62 3.23 -7.77
C SER A 121 10.95 3.74 -9.16
N GLY A 122 9.98 4.39 -9.77
CA GLY A 122 10.18 5.04 -11.05
C GLY A 122 9.00 5.90 -11.46
N CYS A 123 9.20 6.66 -12.53
CA CYS A 123 8.21 7.57 -13.07
C CYS A 123 7.81 7.16 -14.49
N GLN A 124 6.64 7.61 -14.93
CA GLN A 124 6.22 7.44 -16.32
C GLN A 124 7.20 8.19 -17.25
N PRO A 125 7.69 7.55 -18.34
CA PRO A 125 8.59 8.21 -19.29
C PRO A 125 8.01 9.53 -19.81
N HIS A 126 8.84 10.56 -19.83
CA HIS A 126 8.50 11.94 -20.22
C HIS A 126 7.44 12.64 -19.35
N HIS A 127 6.89 11.97 -18.32
CA HIS A 127 5.80 12.46 -17.49
C HIS A 127 5.98 12.08 -16.02
N CYS A 128 7.06 12.54 -15.39
CA CYS A 128 7.38 12.16 -14.00
C CYS A 128 6.38 12.61 -12.92
N GLY A 129 5.35 13.39 -13.28
CA GLY A 129 4.20 13.66 -12.40
C GLY A 129 3.43 12.39 -12.01
N ASN A 130 3.45 11.35 -12.87
CA ASN A 130 2.94 10.03 -12.56
C ASN A 130 4.11 9.11 -12.19
N ASN A 131 3.99 8.43 -11.05
CA ASN A 131 5.06 7.60 -10.54
C ASN A 131 4.52 6.42 -9.75
N ALA A 132 5.33 5.37 -9.68
CA ALA A 132 5.02 4.17 -8.95
C ALA A 132 6.20 3.79 -8.05
N ALA A 133 5.88 3.20 -6.91
CA ALA A 133 6.85 2.58 -6.02
C ALA A 133 6.32 1.23 -5.56
N VAL A 134 7.25 0.31 -5.33
CA VAL A 134 6.97 -1.07 -4.95
C VAL A 134 7.86 -1.44 -3.78
N ILE A 135 7.29 -2.14 -2.80
CA ILE A 135 8.04 -2.94 -1.83
C ILE A 135 7.68 -4.40 -2.06
N PHE A 136 8.71 -5.22 -2.26
CA PHE A 136 8.61 -6.66 -2.42
C PHE A 136 9.38 -7.36 -1.30
N ASP A 137 8.74 -8.34 -0.67
CA ASP A 137 9.37 -9.25 0.28
C ASP A 137 9.74 -10.55 -0.45
N PRO A 138 11.03 -10.79 -0.77
CA PRO A 138 11.45 -11.99 -1.48
C PRO A 138 11.27 -13.27 -0.66
N ALA A 139 11.18 -13.19 0.68
CA ALA A 139 11.01 -14.36 1.53
C ALA A 139 9.57 -14.86 1.54
N SER A 140 8.59 -13.95 1.57
CA SER A 140 7.16 -14.31 1.57
C SER A 140 6.48 -14.23 0.20
N GLY A 141 7.12 -13.59 -0.79
CA GLY A 141 6.52 -13.33 -2.11
C GLY A 141 5.47 -12.22 -2.09
N LYS A 142 5.31 -11.50 -0.97
CA LYS A 142 4.34 -10.40 -0.83
C LYS A 142 4.81 -9.13 -1.50
N LEU A 143 3.88 -8.32 -1.96
CA LEU A 143 4.16 -7.10 -2.70
C LEU A 143 3.14 -6.00 -2.41
N ALA A 144 3.64 -4.80 -2.12
CA ALA A 144 2.85 -3.57 -2.08
C ALA A 144 3.22 -2.68 -3.26
N LEU A 145 2.25 -2.29 -4.07
CA LEU A 145 2.38 -1.33 -5.17
C LEU A 145 1.67 -0.03 -4.79
N LEU A 146 2.40 1.09 -4.78
CA LEU A 146 1.88 2.44 -4.62
C LEU A 146 1.98 3.18 -5.96
N LEU A 147 0.84 3.52 -6.56
CA LEU A 147 0.77 4.40 -7.72
C LEU A 147 0.35 5.80 -7.26
N GLU A 148 1.05 6.83 -7.71
CA GLU A 148 0.73 8.23 -7.44
C GLU A 148 0.59 9.00 -8.75
N LYS A 149 -0.47 9.82 -8.85
CA LYS A 149 -0.77 10.66 -10.01
C LYS A 149 -1.01 12.09 -9.57
N THR A 150 -0.36 13.03 -10.26
CA THR A 150 -0.74 14.45 -10.21
C THR A 150 -2.03 14.65 -11.00
N VAL A 151 -3.11 15.07 -10.35
CA VAL A 151 -4.41 15.27 -11.01
C VAL A 151 -4.77 16.75 -11.03
N GLY A 152 -4.51 17.42 -12.16
CA GLY A 152 -4.96 18.79 -12.40
C GLY A 152 -4.32 19.85 -11.50
N THR A 153 -4.91 21.06 -11.47
CA THR A 153 -4.39 22.24 -10.77
C THR A 153 -4.09 21.95 -9.28
N ALA A 154 -3.07 22.62 -8.74
CA ALA A 154 -2.48 22.41 -7.40
C ALA A 154 -3.45 22.34 -6.20
N ARG A 155 -4.74 22.64 -6.38
CA ARG A 155 -5.79 22.57 -5.36
C ARG A 155 -6.31 21.16 -5.06
N LYS A 156 -6.21 20.21 -6.00
CA LYS A 156 -6.59 18.82 -5.76
C LYS A 156 -5.30 18.02 -5.67
N GLY A 157 -4.87 17.71 -4.45
CA GLY A 157 -3.62 17.01 -4.18
C GLY A 157 -3.46 15.70 -4.98
N PRO A 158 -2.25 15.12 -4.99
CA PRO A 158 -1.97 13.90 -5.75
C PRO A 158 -2.93 12.78 -5.34
N ARG A 159 -3.47 12.06 -6.33
CA ARG A 159 -4.24 10.84 -6.07
C ARG A 159 -3.28 9.67 -5.98
N SER A 160 -3.50 8.79 -5.01
CA SER A 160 -2.69 7.59 -4.84
C SER A 160 -3.55 6.34 -4.66
N TRP A 161 -3.03 5.22 -5.13
CA TRP A 161 -3.64 3.89 -5.05
C TRP A 161 -2.63 2.93 -4.48
N LEU A 162 -3.07 2.08 -3.56
CA LEU A 162 -2.28 1.02 -2.96
C LEU A 162 -2.92 -0.33 -3.29
N ALA A 163 -2.13 -1.23 -3.88
CA ALA A 163 -2.57 -2.53 -4.38
C ALA A 163 -1.54 -3.64 -4.09
N GLY A 164 -1.96 -4.88 -4.23
CA GLY A 164 -1.17 -6.09 -3.99
C GLY A 164 -1.46 -6.77 -2.66
N ASP A 165 -0.90 -7.98 -2.49
CA ASP A 165 -0.93 -8.70 -1.23
C ASP A 165 0.22 -8.23 -0.33
N TYR A 166 -0.10 -7.43 0.69
CA TYR A 166 0.88 -6.82 1.58
C TYR A 166 0.43 -6.81 3.03
N THR A 167 1.41 -6.71 3.94
CA THR A 167 1.16 -6.46 5.36
C THR A 167 1.06 -4.96 5.66
N PRO A 168 0.38 -4.54 6.75
CA PRO A 168 0.35 -3.13 7.16
C PRO A 168 1.75 -2.51 7.32
N ALA A 169 2.73 -3.29 7.80
CA ALA A 169 4.12 -2.88 7.92
C ALA A 169 4.77 -2.59 6.56
N MET A 170 4.56 -3.43 5.56
CA MET A 170 5.07 -3.18 4.20
C MET A 170 4.47 -1.92 3.58
N ALA A 171 3.17 -1.70 3.77
CA ALA A 171 2.51 -0.48 3.30
C ALA A 171 3.05 0.77 4.00
N ALA A 172 3.26 0.71 5.31
CA ALA A 172 3.86 1.81 6.09
C ALA A 172 5.30 2.08 5.63
N LEU A 173 6.11 1.03 5.46
CA LEU A 173 7.48 1.13 4.96
C LEU A 173 7.52 1.75 3.56
N LEU A 174 6.64 1.31 2.65
CA LEU A 174 6.56 1.83 1.29
C LEU A 174 6.27 3.33 1.28
N LYS A 175 5.30 3.78 2.08
CA LYS A 175 4.99 5.22 2.23
C LYS A 175 6.16 6.00 2.80
N VAL A 176 6.82 5.46 3.82
CA VAL A 176 7.97 6.09 4.48
C VAL A 176 9.14 6.27 3.52
N VAL A 177 9.55 5.20 2.84
CA VAL A 177 10.66 5.22 1.88
C VAL A 177 10.32 6.16 0.72
N ARG A 178 9.06 6.15 0.26
CA ARG A 178 8.60 7.03 -0.81
C ARG A 178 8.58 8.50 -0.41
N ALA A 179 8.12 8.80 0.81
CA ALA A 179 8.12 10.15 1.35
C ALA A 179 9.56 10.69 1.50
N ALA A 180 10.48 9.85 1.95
CA ALA A 180 11.89 10.17 2.04
C ALA A 180 12.48 10.52 0.66
N GLU A 181 12.24 9.67 -0.34
CA GLU A 181 12.70 9.87 -1.71
C GLU A 181 12.19 11.20 -2.30
N LYS A 182 10.90 11.50 -2.10
CA LYS A 182 10.29 12.76 -2.55
C LYS A 182 10.86 14.00 -1.88
N GLN A 183 11.38 13.87 -0.66
CA GLN A 183 12.05 14.95 0.06
C GLN A 183 13.53 15.09 -0.34
N GLY A 184 14.00 14.35 -1.36
CA GLY A 184 15.37 14.38 -1.83
C GLY A 184 16.31 13.45 -1.06
N HIS A 185 15.79 12.61 -0.16
CA HIS A 185 16.59 11.63 0.54
C HIS A 185 16.68 10.34 -0.26
N GLY A 186 17.85 10.08 -0.83
CA GLY A 186 18.07 8.89 -1.64
C GLY A 186 18.14 7.57 -0.86
N ARG A 187 18.44 7.61 0.45
CA ARG A 187 18.66 6.41 1.29
C ARG A 187 18.27 6.63 2.76
N LEU A 188 17.91 5.54 3.43
CA LEU A 188 17.71 5.41 4.88
C LEU A 188 19.01 4.92 5.56
N PRO A 189 19.26 5.27 6.83
CA PRO A 189 18.39 6.06 7.70
C PRO A 189 18.41 7.55 7.35
N LEU A 190 17.34 8.26 7.72
CA LEU A 190 17.28 9.70 7.54
C LEU A 190 17.98 10.43 8.70
N PRO A 191 18.56 11.62 8.45
CA PRO A 191 18.96 12.52 9.51
C PRO A 191 17.78 12.81 10.44
N LEU A 192 18.02 12.87 11.76
CA LEU A 192 16.97 13.10 12.77
C LEU A 192 16.06 14.29 12.46
N LYS A 193 16.64 15.38 11.91
CA LYS A 193 15.90 16.60 11.52
C LYS A 193 14.89 16.36 10.38
N ALA A 194 15.12 15.37 9.53
CA ALA A 194 14.25 15.05 8.39
C ALA A 194 13.14 14.04 8.76
N GLN A 195 13.35 13.22 9.78
CA GLN A 195 12.44 12.11 10.11
C GLN A 195 11.02 12.57 10.45
N SER A 196 10.86 13.67 11.19
CA SER A 196 9.52 14.17 11.56
C SER A 196 8.74 14.65 10.32
N ALA A 197 9.40 15.38 9.42
CA ALA A 197 8.83 15.84 8.16
C ALA A 197 8.50 14.67 7.22
N THR A 198 9.36 13.66 7.15
CA THR A 198 9.11 12.45 6.36
C THR A 198 7.94 11.65 6.94
N ALA A 199 7.89 11.46 8.26
CA ALA A 199 6.78 10.78 8.92
C ALA A 199 5.46 11.49 8.61
N ALA A 200 5.41 12.82 8.77
CA ALA A 200 4.22 13.60 8.44
C ALA A 200 3.80 13.45 6.97
N ALA A 201 4.76 13.49 6.03
CA ALA A 201 4.49 13.28 4.61
C ALA A 201 3.97 11.87 4.31
N ALA A 202 4.53 10.83 4.93
CA ALA A 202 4.08 9.45 4.78
C ALA A 202 2.65 9.25 5.30
N VAL A 203 2.26 9.97 6.34
CA VAL A 203 0.90 9.96 6.90
C VAL A 203 -0.09 10.67 5.97
N GLN A 204 0.35 11.75 5.33
CA GLN A 204 -0.46 12.45 4.32
C GLN A 204 -0.68 11.61 3.05
N MET A 205 0.18 10.62 2.79
CA MET A 205 -0.09 9.60 1.77
C MET A 205 -1.21 8.68 2.28
N ASN A 206 -2.46 9.08 2.02
CA ASN A 206 -3.66 8.28 2.22
C ASN A 206 -4.11 7.67 0.88
N PRO A 207 -3.43 6.62 0.40
CA PRO A 207 -3.83 5.97 -0.83
C PRO A 207 -5.20 5.35 -0.67
N THR A 208 -5.97 5.44 -1.76
CA THR A 208 -7.17 4.64 -1.89
C THR A 208 -6.73 3.18 -1.92
N ARG A 209 -7.01 2.43 -0.84
CA ARG A 209 -6.80 0.99 -0.83
C ARG A 209 -7.72 0.38 -1.86
N VAL A 210 -7.13 -0.30 -2.85
CA VAL A 210 -7.92 -1.04 -3.83
C VAL A 210 -8.31 -2.34 -3.15
N LYS A 211 -9.60 -2.52 -2.85
CA LYS A 211 -10.08 -3.81 -2.35
C LYS A 211 -9.99 -4.80 -3.50
N SER A 212 -9.32 -5.93 -3.29
CA SER A 212 -9.56 -7.10 -4.12
C SER A 212 -11.04 -7.46 -3.94
N ASP A 213 -11.85 -7.34 -4.98
CA ASP A 213 -13.16 -7.96 -4.98
C ASP A 213 -12.94 -9.47 -4.84
N ALA A 214 -13.12 -9.98 -3.62
CA ALA A 214 -13.21 -11.41 -3.40
C ALA A 214 -14.44 -11.90 -4.19
N ARG A 215 -14.19 -12.76 -5.18
CA ARG A 215 -15.15 -13.47 -6.06
C ARG A 215 -15.60 -12.70 -7.31
N LYS A 216 -14.89 -12.96 -8.41
CA LYS A 216 -15.53 -13.59 -9.57
C LYS A 216 -14.82 -14.91 -9.86
N PRO A 217 -15.51 -16.06 -9.91
CA PRO A 217 -14.88 -17.27 -10.42
C PRO A 217 -14.41 -16.98 -11.84
N LEU A 218 -13.16 -17.34 -12.14
CA LEU A 218 -12.69 -17.43 -13.51
C LEU A 218 -13.67 -18.35 -14.25
N GLY A 219 -14.39 -17.79 -15.23
CA GLY A 219 -15.04 -18.60 -16.24
C GLY A 219 -13.99 -19.47 -16.94
N PRO A 220 -14.38 -20.64 -17.49
CA PRO A 220 -13.44 -21.61 -18.00
C PRO A 220 -12.60 -20.99 -19.12
N LEU A 221 -11.29 -20.90 -18.88
CA LEU A 221 -10.29 -20.70 -19.92
C LEU A 221 -10.41 -21.89 -20.88
N LEU A 222 -10.87 -21.61 -22.09
CA LEU A 222 -10.75 -22.50 -23.24
C LEU A 222 -9.27 -22.84 -23.45
N PHE A 223 -8.85 -23.98 -22.93
CA PHE A 223 -7.63 -24.64 -23.35
C PHE A 223 -7.87 -25.17 -24.77
N GLN A 224 -7.29 -24.49 -25.77
CA GLN A 224 -7.02 -25.16 -27.04
C GLN A 224 -5.96 -26.23 -26.80
N GLN A 225 -6.40 -27.49 -26.81
CA GLN A 225 -5.50 -28.63 -26.94
C GLN A 225 -5.02 -28.69 -28.39
N HIS A 226 -3.71 -28.59 -28.60
CA HIS A 226 -3.06 -29.06 -29.83
C HIS A 226 -3.16 -30.58 -29.89
N ILE A 227 -3.87 -31.08 -30.89
CA ILE A 227 -3.90 -32.49 -31.26
C ILE A 227 -2.59 -32.77 -32.01
N ILE A 228 -1.67 -33.50 -31.37
CA ILE A 228 -0.57 -34.18 -32.06
C ILE A 228 -1.13 -35.54 -32.49
N THR A 229 -1.34 -35.71 -33.80
CA THR A 229 -1.71 -37.00 -34.39
C THR A 229 -0.42 -37.73 -34.72
N VAL A 230 -0.14 -38.83 -34.01
CA VAL A 230 0.91 -39.79 -34.40
C VAL A 230 0.21 -40.88 -35.22
N HIS A 231 0.57 -40.99 -36.49
CA HIS A 231 0.20 -42.12 -37.33
C HIS A 231 1.14 -43.31 -37.04
N GLN A 232 0.54 -44.44 -36.68
CA GLN A 232 1.06 -45.78 -36.96
C GLN A 232 0.07 -46.47 -37.89
#